data_AF-A0A970KGK9-F1
#
_entry.id   AF-A0A970KGK9-F1
#
_cell.length_a   1.000
_cell.length_b   1.000
_cell.length_c   1.000
_cell.angle_alpha   90.00
_cell.angle_beta   90.00
_cell.angle_gamma   90.00
#
_symmetry.space_group_name_H-M   'P 1'
#
loop_
_entity.id
_entity.type
_entity.pdbx_description
1 polymer ?
#
loop_
_entity_poly.entity_id
_entity_poly.type
_entity_poly.pdbx_seq_one_letter_code
_entity_poly.pdbx_strand_id
1 'polypeptide(L)'
;MKKALLSLMALLIGAAALAAPSPSLVIYNQGWAIVREYREFVLKAGINEVRLTGIPGRLDEGSVKLRSLDGDIALLEYSFRHDLAHPSTLLDRYLGKKVQLISDRSVQEVELLSHRQGLIVKADDKILINPPGWLGLPLFEESAHEPTLDCLIEAGAMGRHLVELTY
;
A
#
# COMPACT_ATOMS: atom_id res chain seq x y z
N MET A 1 -37.01 -66.22 12.51
CA MET A 1 -35.87 -66.63 11.64
C MET A 1 -35.68 -65.52 10.62
N LYS A 2 -34.73 -64.60 10.84
CA LYS A 2 -33.35 -64.63 10.31
C LYS A 2 -33.23 -63.88 8.97
N LYS A 3 -32.60 -62.69 9.09
CA LYS A 3 -31.65 -62.07 8.14
C LYS A 3 -32.22 -61.22 6.99
N ALA A 4 -32.37 -59.93 7.26
CA ALA A 4 -32.16 -58.88 6.26
C ALA A 4 -31.15 -57.88 6.87
N LEU A 5 -29.87 -58.24 6.79
CA LEU A 5 -28.77 -57.38 7.22
C LEU A 5 -27.58 -57.64 6.29
N LEU A 6 -27.49 -56.86 5.22
CA LEU A 6 -26.21 -56.58 4.58
C LEU A 6 -26.20 -55.11 4.19
N SER A 7 -25.72 -54.35 5.18
CA SER A 7 -25.17 -53.01 5.17
C SER A 7 -24.82 -52.46 3.78
N LEU A 8 -25.57 -51.43 3.37
CA LEU A 8 -25.27 -50.57 2.24
C LEU A 8 -24.00 -49.77 2.58
N MET A 9 -22.92 -50.09 1.88
CA MET A 9 -21.64 -49.39 1.92
C MET A 9 -21.77 -48.08 1.15
N ALA A 10 -21.32 -47.00 1.80
CA ALA A 10 -20.77 -45.76 1.24
C ALA A 10 -21.67 -44.87 0.36
N LEU A 11 -21.92 -43.65 0.84
CA LEU A 11 -21.31 -42.46 0.22
C LEU A 11 -21.34 -41.26 1.19
N LEU A 12 -20.28 -41.11 2.01
CA LEU A 12 -19.96 -39.80 2.57
C LEU A 12 -19.31 -39.00 1.43
N ILE A 13 -20.10 -38.19 0.73
CA ILE A 13 -19.55 -37.11 -0.10
C ILE A 13 -19.06 -36.06 0.90
N GLY A 14 -17.79 -36.16 1.29
CA GLY A 14 -17.11 -35.05 1.93
C GLY A 14 -17.02 -33.92 0.91
N ALA A 15 -17.80 -32.86 1.11
CA ALA A 15 -17.57 -31.60 0.43
C ALA A 15 -16.18 -31.12 0.87
N ALA A 16 -15.17 -31.36 0.03
CA ALA A 16 -13.94 -30.61 0.12
C ALA A 16 -14.33 -29.16 -0.20
N ALA A 17 -14.55 -28.37 0.85
CA ALA A 17 -14.55 -26.93 0.69
C ALA A 17 -13.20 -26.59 0.05
N LEU A 18 -13.21 -26.10 -1.20
CA LEU A 18 -12.01 -25.51 -1.79
C LEU A 18 -11.54 -24.46 -0.78
N ALA A 19 -10.42 -24.73 -0.14
CA ALA A 19 -9.86 -23.78 0.82
C ALA A 19 -9.62 -22.47 0.07
N ALA A 20 -10.28 -21.40 0.51
CA ALA A 20 -10.00 -20.08 -0.02
C ALA A 20 -8.49 -19.81 0.14
N PRO A 21 -7.84 -19.24 -0.88
CA PRO A 21 -6.40 -19.08 -0.86
C PRO A 21 -6.00 -18.17 0.31
N SER A 22 -4.97 -18.58 1.04
CA SER A 22 -4.53 -17.90 2.27
C SER A 22 -3.40 -16.91 1.96
N PRO A 23 -3.39 -15.70 2.56
CA PRO A 23 -2.32 -14.74 2.35
C PRO A 23 -0.96 -15.32 2.74
N SER A 24 0.09 -14.86 2.08
CA SER A 24 1.47 -15.34 2.29
C SER A 24 2.47 -14.19 2.32
N LEU A 25 3.53 -14.35 3.12
CA LEU A 25 4.63 -13.41 3.27
C LEU A 25 5.96 -14.15 3.09
N VAL A 26 6.79 -13.69 2.17
CA VAL A 26 8.16 -14.21 1.97
C VAL A 26 9.15 -13.11 2.29
N ILE A 27 10.00 -13.31 3.29
CA ILE A 27 10.96 -12.29 3.77
C ILE A 27 12.36 -12.63 3.26
N TYR A 28 13.06 -11.64 2.71
CA TYR A 28 14.45 -11.72 2.28
C TYR A 28 15.38 -11.05 3.30
N ASN A 29 16.64 -11.48 3.32
CA ASN A 29 17.65 -11.06 4.30
C ASN A 29 17.96 -9.54 4.30
N GLN A 30 17.56 -8.81 3.25
CA GLN A 30 17.76 -7.36 3.11
C GLN A 30 16.56 -6.51 3.57
N GLY A 31 15.57 -7.13 4.24
CA GLY A 31 14.38 -6.44 4.73
C GLY A 31 13.30 -6.22 3.66
N TRP A 32 13.50 -6.75 2.46
CA TRP A 32 12.46 -6.86 1.42
C TRP A 32 11.55 -8.05 1.72
N ALA A 33 10.29 -7.92 1.38
CA ALA A 33 9.36 -9.03 1.42
C ALA A 33 8.46 -9.01 0.19
N ILE A 34 7.98 -10.20 -0.19
CA ILE A 34 6.89 -10.34 -1.14
C ILE A 34 5.64 -10.70 -0.35
N VAL A 35 4.60 -9.89 -0.51
CA VAL A 35 3.28 -10.14 0.06
C VAL A 35 2.37 -10.65 -1.05
N ARG A 36 1.61 -11.71 -0.76
CA ARG A 36 0.47 -12.12 -1.56
C ARG A 36 -0.76 -12.07 -0.68
N GLU A 37 -1.74 -11.30 -1.10
CA GLU A 37 -3.03 -11.20 -0.43
C GLU A 37 -4.16 -11.37 -1.45
N TYR A 38 -5.36 -11.65 -0.94
CA TYR A 38 -6.52 -11.93 -1.77
C TYR A 38 -7.62 -10.95 -1.41
N ARG A 39 -8.22 -10.32 -2.42
CA ARG A 39 -9.29 -9.34 -2.26
C ARG A 39 -10.47 -9.70 -3.15
N GLU A 40 -11.67 -9.50 -2.63
CA GLU A 40 -12.90 -9.60 -3.42
C GLU A 40 -13.33 -8.20 -3.88
N PHE A 41 -13.61 -8.05 -5.18
CA PHE A 41 -14.19 -6.83 -5.74
C PHE A 41 -15.56 -7.10 -6.33
N VAL A 42 -16.47 -6.15 -6.16
CA VAL A 42 -17.75 -6.12 -6.89
C VAL A 42 -17.60 -5.14 -8.04
N LEU A 43 -17.50 -5.67 -9.25
CA LEU A 43 -17.20 -4.91 -10.46
C LEU A 43 -18.40 -4.91 -11.41
N LYS A 44 -18.53 -3.83 -12.18
CA LYS A 44 -19.38 -3.77 -13.37
C LYS A 44 -18.59 -4.32 -14.55
N ALA A 45 -19.29 -4.75 -15.61
CA ALA A 45 -18.63 -5.03 -16.89
C ALA A 45 -18.01 -3.75 -17.47
N GLY A 46 -16.82 -3.84 -18.05
CA GLY A 46 -16.02 -2.72 -18.55
C GLY A 46 -15.08 -2.12 -17.49
N ILE A 47 -14.81 -0.82 -17.60
CA ILE A 47 -13.84 -0.10 -16.76
C ILE A 47 -14.44 0.29 -15.41
N ASN A 48 -13.67 0.05 -14.33
CA ASN A 48 -14.01 0.35 -12.96
C ASN A 48 -12.87 1.09 -12.27
N GLU A 49 -13.20 2.10 -11.46
CA GLU A 49 -12.26 2.73 -10.54
C GLU A 49 -12.36 2.06 -9.17
N VAL A 50 -11.25 1.53 -8.67
CA VAL A 50 -11.19 0.80 -7.40
C VAL A 50 -10.12 1.42 -6.53
N ARG A 51 -10.48 1.74 -5.28
CA ARG A 51 -9.55 2.26 -4.28
C ARG A 51 -9.21 1.17 -3.27
N LEU A 52 -7.93 0.85 -3.16
CA LEU A 52 -7.40 -0.15 -2.23
C LEU A 52 -6.67 0.53 -1.08
N THR A 53 -7.19 0.37 0.13
CA THR A 53 -6.57 0.84 1.37
C THR A 53 -5.92 -0.33 2.14
N GLY A 54 -5.20 -0.02 3.22
CA GLY A 54 -4.42 -1.02 3.96
C GLY A 54 -3.20 -1.53 3.20
N ILE A 55 -2.68 -0.73 2.27
CA ILE A 55 -1.44 -1.00 1.55
C ILE A 55 -0.26 -0.58 2.43
N PRO A 56 0.87 -1.31 2.45
CA PRO A 56 2.03 -0.87 3.21
C PRO A 56 2.62 0.42 2.64
N GLY A 57 3.00 1.37 3.51
CA GLY A 57 3.61 2.64 3.07
C GLY A 57 5.01 2.53 2.45
N ARG A 58 5.65 1.35 2.52
CA ARG A 58 6.98 1.06 1.93
C ARG A 58 6.89 0.14 0.71
N LEU A 59 5.73 0.12 0.07
CA LEU A 59 5.50 -0.55 -1.21
C LEU A 59 6.51 -0.07 -2.26
N ASP A 60 7.09 -1.00 -3.02
CA ASP A 60 7.73 -0.63 -4.29
C ASP A 60 6.62 -0.50 -5.34
N GLU A 61 6.40 0.72 -5.83
CA GLU A 61 5.34 0.99 -6.80
C GLU A 61 5.46 0.07 -8.02
N GLY A 62 6.68 -0.24 -8.49
CA GLY A 62 6.91 -1.08 -9.65
C GLY A 62 6.67 -2.58 -9.43
N SER A 63 6.42 -3.02 -8.20
CA SER A 63 6.22 -4.44 -7.89
C SER A 63 4.75 -4.88 -7.97
N VAL A 64 3.81 -3.94 -7.98
CA VAL A 64 2.37 -4.21 -7.88
C VAL A 64 1.88 -5.05 -9.05
N LYS A 65 1.25 -6.18 -8.72
CA LYS A 65 0.58 -7.06 -9.69
C LYS A 65 -0.78 -7.46 -9.15
N LEU A 66 -1.78 -7.40 -10.02
CA LEU A 66 -3.13 -7.88 -9.77
C LEU A 66 -3.42 -9.02 -10.75
N ARG A 67 -3.87 -10.15 -10.22
CA ARG A 67 -4.23 -11.34 -11.00
C ARG A 67 -5.62 -11.81 -10.61
N SER A 68 -6.48 -12.01 -11.60
CA SER A 68 -7.80 -12.61 -11.39
C SER A 68 -7.69 -14.10 -11.04
N LEU A 69 -8.55 -14.59 -10.15
CA LEU A 69 -8.65 -16.03 -9.83
C LEU A 69 -9.91 -16.69 -10.38
N ASP A 70 -10.95 -15.91 -10.71
CA ASP A 70 -12.29 -16.42 -11.06
C ASP A 70 -12.95 -15.73 -12.26
N GLY A 71 -12.24 -14.84 -12.96
CA GLY A 71 -12.80 -14.12 -14.11
C GLY A 71 -11.75 -13.45 -15.03
N ASP A 72 -12.23 -12.79 -16.07
CA ASP A 72 -11.38 -11.96 -16.95
C ASP A 72 -11.28 -10.54 -16.38
N ILE A 73 -10.17 -10.26 -15.71
CA ILE A 73 -9.87 -8.95 -15.10
C ILE A 73 -8.46 -8.52 -15.47
N ALA A 74 -8.34 -7.28 -15.94
CA ALA A 74 -7.07 -6.63 -16.21
C ALA A 74 -6.91 -5.35 -15.37
N LEU A 75 -5.74 -5.20 -14.75
CA LEU A 75 -5.30 -3.93 -14.19
C LEU A 75 -4.75 -3.07 -15.32
N LEU A 76 -5.44 -1.99 -15.65
CA LEU A 76 -5.06 -1.08 -16.74
C LEU A 76 -4.03 -0.07 -16.25
N GLU A 77 -4.34 0.57 -15.12
CA GLU A 77 -3.52 1.62 -14.52
C GLU A 77 -3.61 1.55 -13.00
N TYR A 78 -2.57 2.01 -12.32
CA TYR A 78 -2.63 2.30 -10.89
C TYR A 78 -1.75 3.49 -10.52
N SER A 79 -2.12 4.15 -9.43
CA SER A 79 -1.33 5.18 -8.78
C SER A 79 -1.22 4.87 -7.30
N PHE A 80 0.01 4.90 -6.76
CA PHE A 80 0.24 4.74 -5.32
C PHE A 80 0.26 6.11 -4.64
N ARG A 81 -0.72 6.35 -3.77
CA ARG A 81 -0.78 7.53 -2.91
C ARG A 81 -0.38 7.11 -1.51
N HIS A 82 0.85 7.43 -1.11
CA HIS A 82 1.39 7.14 0.21
C HIS A 82 1.58 8.40 1.06
N ASP A 83 0.70 9.36 0.87
CA ASP A 83 0.93 10.71 1.34
C ASP A 83 0.98 10.76 2.87
N LEU A 84 2.10 11.27 3.40
CA LEU A 84 2.23 11.78 4.76
C LEU A 84 2.47 10.75 5.88
N ALA A 85 2.59 9.46 5.57
CA ALA A 85 2.87 8.44 6.59
C ALA A 85 4.35 8.39 7.06
N HIS A 86 5.29 8.96 6.30
CA HIS A 86 6.72 8.93 6.61
C HIS A 86 7.35 10.33 6.60
N PRO A 87 8.14 10.71 7.64
CA PRO A 87 8.78 12.03 7.70
C PRO A 87 9.62 12.37 6.48
N SER A 88 10.28 11.38 5.86
CA SER A 88 11.09 11.61 4.65
C SER A 88 10.24 12.05 3.45
N THR A 89 9.10 11.40 3.19
CA THR A 89 8.18 11.76 2.10
C THR A 89 7.63 13.18 2.30
N LEU A 90 7.33 13.53 3.55
CA LEU A 90 6.91 14.87 3.90
C LEU A 90 8.04 15.88 3.61
N LEU A 91 9.27 15.60 4.03
CA LEU A 91 10.44 16.46 3.77
C LEU A 91 10.80 16.56 2.29
N ASP A 92 10.59 15.50 1.50
CA ASP A 92 10.79 15.52 0.03
C ASP A 92 9.94 16.62 -0.64
N ARG A 93 8.72 16.88 -0.15
CA ARG A 93 7.85 17.95 -0.67
C ARG A 93 8.37 19.35 -0.40
N TYR A 94 9.26 19.49 0.58
CA TYR A 94 9.82 20.76 1.02
C TYR A 94 11.26 20.97 0.57
N LEU A 95 11.84 20.07 -0.22
CA LEU A 95 13.14 20.30 -0.85
C LEU A 95 13.12 21.57 -1.72
N GLY A 96 14.09 22.45 -1.50
CA GLY A 96 14.20 23.78 -2.12
C GLY A 96 13.17 24.80 -1.64
N LYS A 97 12.34 24.45 -0.64
CA LYS A 97 11.33 25.36 -0.08
C LYS A 97 11.76 25.92 1.26
N LYS A 98 11.18 27.06 1.61
CA LYS A 98 11.34 27.69 2.92
C LYS A 98 10.51 26.96 3.98
N VAL A 99 11.14 26.67 5.10
CA VAL A 99 10.59 26.00 6.28
C VAL A 99 11.10 26.71 7.54
N GLN A 100 10.55 26.39 8.71
CA GLN A 100 10.99 26.97 9.97
C GLN A 100 11.94 26.03 10.70
N LEU A 101 13.09 26.53 11.12
CA LEU A 101 13.94 25.88 12.13
C LEU A 101 13.58 26.45 13.50
N ILE A 102 12.99 25.59 14.34
CA ILE A 102 12.50 25.93 15.67
C ILE A 102 13.48 25.37 16.70
N SER A 103 14.08 26.26 17.49
CA SER A 103 14.90 25.91 18.65
C SER A 103 14.28 26.49 19.92
N ASP A 104 14.79 26.09 21.09
CA ASP A 104 14.32 26.62 22.38
C ASP A 104 14.42 28.15 22.49
N ARG A 105 15.27 28.78 21.67
CA ARG A 105 15.61 30.21 21.77
C ARG A 105 15.12 31.05 20.60
N SER A 106 14.76 30.43 19.48
CA SER A 106 14.40 31.16 18.27
C SER A 106 13.65 30.29 17.27
N VAL A 107 12.87 30.97 16.42
CA VAL A 107 12.34 30.43 15.17
C VAL A 107 13.00 31.18 14.04
N GLN A 108 13.64 30.46 13.12
CA GLN A 108 14.30 31.04 11.95
C GLN A 108 13.75 30.41 10.67
N GLU A 109 13.53 31.22 9.63
CA GLU A 109 13.21 30.71 8.30
C GLU A 109 14.48 30.20 7.60
N VAL A 110 14.45 28.97 7.10
CA VAL A 110 15.55 28.30 6.41
C VAL A 110 15.04 27.60 5.16
N GLU A 111 15.91 27.36 4.18
CA GLU A 111 15.57 26.57 3.00
C GLU A 111 16.05 25.13 3.20
N LEU A 112 15.17 24.14 3.02
CA LEU A 112 15.54 22.73 3.11
C LEU A 112 16.26 22.29 1.84
N LEU A 113 17.53 21.86 1.97
CA LEU A 113 18.33 21.42 0.83
C LEU A 113 18.40 19.90 0.69
N SER A 114 18.41 19.17 1.81
CA SER A 114 18.48 17.70 1.82
C SER A 114 18.03 17.12 3.16
N HIS A 115 17.54 15.89 3.15
CA HIS A 115 17.24 15.09 4.37
C HIS A 115 17.70 13.62 4.27
N ARG A 116 18.21 13.17 3.11
CA ARG A 116 18.48 11.74 2.85
C ARG A 116 19.63 11.14 3.68
N GLN A 117 20.58 11.94 4.12
CA GLN A 117 21.75 11.52 4.90
C GLN A 117 22.01 12.49 6.07
N GLY A 118 20.92 12.93 6.70
CA GLY A 118 20.93 14.04 7.64
C GLY A 118 20.32 15.29 7.02
N LEU A 119 19.94 16.20 7.90
CA LEU A 119 19.24 17.43 7.54
C LEU A 119 20.24 18.49 7.10
N ILE A 120 20.09 19.00 5.88
CA ILE A 120 20.89 20.11 5.37
C ILE A 120 19.95 21.25 5.04
N VAL A 121 20.19 22.40 5.65
CA VAL A 121 19.40 23.61 5.41
C VAL A 121 20.30 24.80 5.10
N LYS A 122 19.81 25.74 4.31
CA LYS A 122 20.43 27.05 4.11
C LYS A 122 19.75 28.06 5.03
N ALA A 123 20.53 28.66 5.91
CA ALA A 123 20.11 29.72 6.82
C ALA A 123 20.86 31.00 6.43
N ASP A 124 20.18 31.96 5.81
CA ASP A 124 20.77 33.18 5.27
C ASP A 124 22.00 32.88 4.38
N ASP A 125 23.20 33.18 4.88
CA ASP A 125 24.48 33.09 4.17
C ASP A 125 25.29 31.83 4.51
N LYS A 126 24.70 30.87 5.24
CA LYS A 126 25.38 29.66 5.71
C LYS A 126 24.56 28.39 5.46
N ILE A 127 25.28 27.28 5.26
CA ILE A 127 24.71 25.94 5.23
C ILE A 127 24.86 25.32 6.62
N LEU A 128 23.76 24.85 7.17
CA LEU A 128 23.75 24.11 8.44
C LEU A 128 23.55 22.63 8.15
N ILE A 129 24.39 21.79 8.75
CA ILE A 129 24.30 20.34 8.67
C ILE A 129 23.85 19.84 10.04
N ASN A 130 22.72 19.14 10.08
CA ASN A 130 22.02 18.66 11.26
C ASN A 130 21.91 19.73 12.36
N PRO A 131 21.32 20.91 12.06
CA PRO A 131 21.10 21.90 13.09
C PRO A 131 20.23 21.34 14.21
N PRO A 132 20.48 21.71 15.48
CA PRO A 132 19.61 21.30 16.58
C PRO A 132 18.24 21.98 16.46
N GLY A 133 17.20 21.29 16.94
CA GLY A 133 15.83 21.79 16.95
C GLY A 133 14.89 20.96 16.07
N TRP A 134 13.73 21.53 15.78
CA TRP A 134 12.68 20.92 14.97
C TRP A 134 12.47 21.69 13.67
N LEU A 135 12.08 20.98 12.61
CA LEU A 135 11.53 21.62 11.43
C LEU A 135 10.03 21.83 11.59
N GLY A 136 9.61 23.08 11.61
CA GLY A 136 8.23 23.49 11.40
C GLY A 136 7.94 23.56 9.91
N LEU A 137 7.05 22.69 9.44
CA LEU A 137 6.58 22.67 8.06
C LEU A 137 5.25 23.41 7.97
N PRO A 138 5.01 24.21 6.92
CA PRO A 138 3.70 24.77 6.64
C PRO A 138 2.62 23.67 6.65
N LEU A 139 1.48 23.97 7.29
CA LEU A 139 0.30 23.13 7.18
C LEU A 139 -0.18 23.16 5.71
N PHE A 140 -0.55 21.99 5.19
CA PHE A 140 -1.28 21.86 3.94
C PHE A 140 -2.68 21.33 4.26
N GLU A 141 -3.68 21.78 3.51
CA GLU A 141 -5.11 21.51 3.75
C GLU A 141 -5.51 20.05 3.46
N GLU A 142 -4.61 19.24 2.89
CA GLU A 142 -4.88 17.83 2.62
C GLU A 142 -4.59 16.96 3.85
N SER A 143 -5.59 16.21 4.31
CA SER A 143 -5.42 15.22 5.37
C SER A 143 -4.44 14.12 4.95
N ALA A 144 -3.63 13.63 5.90
CA ALA A 144 -2.84 12.42 5.71
C ALA A 144 -3.75 11.27 5.23
N HIS A 145 -3.52 10.83 4.00
CA HIS A 145 -4.22 9.68 3.44
C HIS A 145 -3.42 8.43 3.78
N GLU A 146 -4.09 7.41 4.33
CA GLU A 146 -3.45 6.10 4.48
C GLU A 146 -2.93 5.62 3.12
N PRO A 147 -1.82 4.85 3.07
CA PRO A 147 -1.28 4.41 1.80
C PRO A 147 -2.33 3.63 1.00
N THR A 148 -2.54 4.11 -0.22
CA THR A 148 -3.69 3.75 -1.05
C THR A 148 -3.22 3.50 -2.48
N LEU A 149 -3.72 2.44 -3.09
CA LEU A 149 -3.63 2.23 -4.54
C LEU A 149 -4.97 2.60 -5.17
N ASP A 150 -4.98 3.60 -6.05
CA ASP A 150 -6.12 3.83 -6.94
C ASP A 150 -5.86 3.08 -8.23
N CYS A 151 -6.79 2.21 -8.61
CA CYS A 151 -6.65 1.29 -9.72
C CYS A 151 -7.76 1.53 -10.74
N LEU A 152 -7.40 1.48 -12.02
CA LEU A 152 -8.31 1.36 -13.14
C LEU A 152 -8.33 -0.11 -13.57
N ILE A 153 -9.47 -0.76 -13.39
CA ILE A 153 -9.65 -2.20 -13.61
C ILE A 153 -10.69 -2.43 -14.70
N GLU A 154 -10.33 -3.18 -15.73
CA GLU A 154 -11.29 -3.69 -16.71
C GLU A 154 -11.77 -5.08 -16.29
N ALA A 155 -13.09 -5.29 -16.31
CA ALA A 155 -13.71 -6.58 -16.03
C ALA A 155 -14.58 -7.02 -17.21
N GLY A 156 -14.39 -8.25 -17.68
CA GLY A 156 -15.19 -8.83 -18.76
C GLY A 156 -16.66 -9.07 -18.39
N ALA A 157 -16.98 -9.18 -17.09
CA ALA A 157 -18.33 -9.42 -16.60
C ALA A 157 -18.62 -8.68 -15.29
N MET A 158 -19.89 -8.33 -15.08
CA MET A 158 -20.38 -7.83 -13.80
C MET A 158 -20.42 -8.98 -12.80
N GLY A 159 -20.00 -8.71 -11.56
CA GLY A 159 -20.09 -9.69 -10.49
C GLY A 159 -19.10 -9.45 -9.37
N ARG A 160 -19.04 -10.43 -8.47
CA ARG A 160 -17.97 -10.53 -7.48
C ARG A 160 -16.82 -11.30 -8.11
N HIS A 161 -15.61 -10.80 -7.95
CA HIS A 161 -14.39 -11.41 -8.44
C HIS A 161 -13.33 -11.44 -7.36
N LEU A 162 -12.69 -12.58 -7.21
CA LEU A 162 -11.56 -12.79 -6.33
C LEU A 162 -10.26 -12.51 -7.08
N VAL A 163 -9.48 -11.58 -6.56
CA VAL A 163 -8.16 -11.24 -7.11
C VAL A 163 -7.06 -11.57 -6.12
N GLU A 164 -5.90 -11.94 -6.66
CA GLU A 164 -4.63 -11.96 -5.95
C GLU A 164 -3.90 -10.64 -6.21
N LEU A 165 -3.54 -9.95 -5.13
CA LEU A 165 -2.67 -8.79 -5.15
C LEU A 165 -1.29 -9.21 -4.66
N THR A 166 -0.26 -8.97 -5.46
CA THR A 166 1.14 -9.22 -5.11
C THR A 166 1.93 -7.92 -5.14
N TYR A 167 2.76 -7.70 -4.12
CA TYR A 167 3.66 -6.55 -4.04
C TYR A 167 4.88 -6.82 -3.17
#